data_AF-A0A8K0LPG2-F1
#
_entry.id   AF-A0A8K0LPG2-F1
#
_cell.length_a   1.000
_cell.length_b   1.000
_cell.length_c   1.000
_cell.angle_alpha   90.00
_cell.angle_beta   90.00
_cell.angle_gamma   90.00
#
_symmetry.space_group_name_H-M   'P 1'
#
loop_
_entity.id
_entity.type
_entity.pdbx_description
1 polymer ?
#
loop_
_entity_poly.entity_id
_entity_poly.type
_entity_poly.pdbx_seq_one_letter_code
_entity_poly.pdbx_strand_id
1 'polypeptide(L)'
;MLRLPWPRVPAARLSSSVSKNARCPTPMNLRLSALQPTLRDQLNFPSTVRTMIAMLRTLVLGLAAALIQTAAADTVHDSETGLTFSSAFQLYKSGGHGITFRVAIPDDAQSNTAYDAVVQVIAPNDVGWAGLAWGGSMPKDPLLISWQGPSGPVLSSRWASGHVAPTSYTGAQYTLFRTGTKSNGTHWQFTALCKGCTAWDSSGSGSGPMRYLNPAGSNRLAFAYSPTKPSGSADANIAVHEVHAYWSHDFAQARNADFAATIQRLVGA
;
A
#
# COMPACT_ATOMS: atom_id res chain seq x y z
N MET A 1 -40.08 16.81 40.41
CA MET A 1 -40.58 17.85 39.48
C MET A 1 -39.36 18.60 38.97
N LEU A 2 -38.95 18.67 37.70
CA LEU A 2 -39.52 18.36 36.38
C LEU A 2 -38.39 17.76 35.53
N ARG A 3 -38.65 16.69 34.77
CA ARG A 3 -37.81 16.25 33.64
C ARG A 3 -38.37 16.89 32.37
N LEU A 4 -37.54 17.60 31.62
CA LEU A 4 -37.89 18.14 30.30
C LEU A 4 -37.63 17.08 29.21
N PRO A 5 -38.55 16.85 28.25
CA PRO A 5 -38.40 15.85 27.21
C PRO A 5 -37.72 16.42 25.94
N TRP A 6 -36.93 15.56 25.29
CA TRP A 6 -36.32 15.80 23.98
C TRP A 6 -37.35 15.78 22.83
N PRO A 7 -37.14 16.55 21.73
CA PRO A 7 -38.04 16.56 20.59
C PRO A 7 -37.91 15.29 19.73
N ARG A 8 -39.07 14.72 19.34
CA ARG A 8 -39.20 13.57 18.43
C ARG A 8 -39.07 14.03 16.98
N VAL A 9 -38.19 13.40 16.21
CA VAL A 9 -38.13 13.52 14.74
C VAL A 9 -38.96 12.38 14.13
N PRO A 10 -39.80 12.62 13.10
CA PRO A 10 -40.64 11.59 12.50
C PRO A 10 -39.84 10.61 11.62
N ALA A 11 -40.19 9.34 11.72
CA ALA A 11 -39.67 8.24 10.92
C ALA A 11 -40.24 8.28 9.49
N ALA A 12 -39.37 8.43 8.48
CA ALA A 12 -39.71 8.20 7.09
C ALA A 12 -39.53 6.71 6.75
N ARG A 13 -40.57 6.11 6.18
CA ARG A 13 -40.64 4.69 5.80
C ARG A 13 -40.54 4.54 4.27
N LEU A 14 -39.53 3.77 3.86
CA LEU A 14 -39.37 2.88 2.67
C LEU A 14 -39.72 3.37 1.26
N SER A 15 -38.73 3.27 0.36
CA SER A 15 -38.91 2.58 -0.92
C SER A 15 -37.58 1.96 -1.38
N SER A 16 -37.55 0.64 -1.48
CA SER A 16 -36.44 -0.15 -2.01
C SER A 16 -36.69 -0.45 -3.49
N SER A 17 -36.01 0.24 -4.41
CA SER A 17 -35.95 -0.16 -5.81
C SER A 17 -34.72 -1.02 -6.05
N VAL A 18 -34.94 -2.34 -6.11
CA VAL A 18 -33.96 -3.33 -6.55
C VAL A 18 -33.75 -3.16 -8.07
N SER A 19 -32.61 -2.64 -8.48
CA SER A 19 -32.17 -2.68 -9.88
C SER A 19 -31.44 -4.01 -10.14
N LYS A 20 -32.17 -4.97 -10.70
CA LYS A 20 -31.59 -6.11 -11.41
C LYS A 20 -31.38 -5.69 -12.85
N ASN A 21 -30.14 -5.46 -13.29
CA ASN A 21 -29.66 -5.72 -14.65
C ASN A 21 -28.20 -5.25 -14.83
N ALA A 22 -27.26 -6.18 -14.72
CA ALA A 22 -25.98 -6.08 -15.41
C ALA A 22 -25.62 -7.49 -15.89
N ARG A 23 -25.91 -7.76 -17.17
CA ARG A 23 -25.51 -8.98 -17.88
C ARG A 23 -24.19 -8.71 -18.59
N CYS A 24 -23.23 -9.62 -18.43
CA CYS A 24 -21.97 -9.64 -19.16
C CYS A 24 -22.19 -9.70 -20.69
N PRO A 25 -21.36 -9.02 -21.50
CA PRO A 25 -21.33 -9.25 -22.94
C PRO A 25 -20.61 -10.56 -23.27
N THR A 26 -21.26 -11.41 -24.06
CA THR A 26 -20.70 -12.61 -24.68
C THR A 26 -20.09 -12.26 -26.06
N PRO A 27 -19.11 -13.05 -26.53
CA PRO A 27 -18.36 -12.72 -27.75
C PRO A 27 -19.18 -12.98 -29.03
N MET A 28 -19.02 -12.05 -29.96
CA MET A 28 -19.67 -12.00 -31.27
C MET A 28 -19.06 -13.04 -32.21
N ASN A 29 -19.81 -14.10 -32.52
CA ASN A 29 -19.50 -15.07 -33.57
C ASN A 29 -19.99 -14.54 -34.92
N LEU A 30 -19.08 -14.12 -35.80
CA LEU A 30 -19.39 -13.83 -37.21
C LEU A 30 -19.57 -15.16 -37.96
N ARG A 31 -20.81 -15.48 -38.32
CA ARG A 31 -21.12 -16.53 -39.30
C ARG A 31 -21.04 -15.93 -40.70
N LEU A 32 -20.12 -16.41 -41.53
CA LEU A 32 -20.11 -16.15 -42.96
C LEU A 32 -20.76 -17.33 -43.68
N SER A 33 -21.98 -17.15 -44.15
CA SER A 33 -22.71 -18.14 -44.94
C SER A 33 -22.48 -17.93 -46.43
N ALA A 34 -22.00 -19.01 -47.06
CA ALA A 34 -22.36 -19.56 -48.37
C ALA A 34 -22.40 -18.64 -49.61
N LEU A 35 -21.50 -18.94 -50.54
CA LEU A 35 -21.72 -18.91 -52.00
C LEU A 35 -20.99 -20.11 -52.62
N GLN A 36 -21.72 -20.92 -53.38
CA GLN A 36 -21.27 -22.02 -54.25
C GLN A 36 -21.87 -21.75 -55.66
N PRO A 37 -21.54 -22.49 -56.73
CA PRO A 37 -20.32 -23.24 -57.08
C PRO A 37 -19.88 -22.97 -58.55
N THR A 38 -19.01 -23.85 -59.06
CA THR A 38 -18.66 -24.15 -60.47
C THR A 38 -17.37 -23.53 -61.01
N LEU A 39 -16.34 -24.36 -61.17
CA LEU A 39 -16.02 -24.90 -62.48
C LEU A 39 -15.25 -26.22 -62.31
N ARG A 40 -15.70 -27.23 -63.07
CA ARG A 40 -15.04 -28.52 -63.22
C ARG A 40 -13.76 -28.37 -64.03
N ASP A 41 -12.82 -29.25 -63.71
CA ASP A 41 -11.74 -29.78 -64.54
C ASP A 41 -10.76 -28.78 -65.14
N GLN A 42 -9.49 -28.91 -64.78
CA GLN A 42 -8.44 -29.39 -65.69
C GLN A 42 -7.09 -29.35 -64.94
N LEU A 43 -6.19 -30.27 -65.31
CA LEU A 43 -4.74 -30.29 -65.06
C LEU A 43 -4.23 -31.06 -63.82
N ASN A 44 -4.26 -32.39 -63.95
CA ASN A 44 -3.12 -33.30 -63.76
C ASN A 44 -1.89 -32.77 -62.99
N PHE A 45 -1.66 -33.30 -61.78
CA PHE A 45 -0.32 -33.42 -61.21
C PHE A 45 -0.07 -34.85 -60.68
N PRO A 46 1.13 -35.41 -60.90
CA PRO A 46 1.42 -36.84 -60.73
C PRO A 46 1.53 -37.32 -59.27
N SER A 47 1.29 -38.62 -59.12
CA SER A 47 1.02 -39.38 -57.90
C SER A 47 2.23 -39.74 -57.02
N THR A 48 3.15 -38.80 -56.77
CA THR A 48 4.33 -39.06 -55.94
C THR A 48 4.44 -38.01 -54.85
N VAL A 49 4.70 -38.43 -53.62
CA VAL A 49 4.77 -37.63 -52.39
C VAL A 49 3.42 -37.41 -51.66
N ARG A 50 2.53 -38.41 -51.74
CA ARG A 50 1.78 -38.82 -50.54
C ARG A 50 2.69 -39.77 -49.78
N THR A 51 2.87 -39.54 -48.48
CA THR A 51 3.67 -40.34 -47.52
C THR A 51 5.15 -39.96 -47.40
N MET A 52 5.51 -39.08 -46.45
CA MET A 52 6.66 -39.19 -45.53
C MET A 52 6.70 -37.95 -44.62
N ILE A 53 7.27 -38.12 -43.42
CA ILE A 53 7.41 -37.17 -42.30
C ILE A 53 6.18 -37.10 -41.37
N ALA A 54 5.89 -38.28 -40.80
CA ALA A 54 5.60 -38.34 -39.38
C ALA A 54 6.82 -37.85 -38.58
N MET A 55 6.56 -37.28 -37.41
CA MET A 55 7.49 -36.77 -36.40
C MET A 55 8.09 -35.37 -36.63
N LEU A 56 7.39 -34.35 -36.12
CA LEU A 56 8.05 -33.23 -35.46
C LEU A 56 7.33 -32.92 -34.14
N ARG A 57 7.91 -33.44 -33.05
CA ARG A 57 7.64 -33.00 -31.69
C ARG A 57 8.18 -31.59 -31.51
N THR A 58 7.36 -30.62 -31.13
CA THR A 58 7.84 -29.46 -30.35
C THR A 58 6.69 -28.84 -29.55
N LEU A 59 6.48 -29.40 -28.36
CA LEU A 59 6.29 -28.71 -27.09
C LEU A 59 5.77 -27.24 -27.16
N VAL A 60 4.45 -27.05 -27.23
CA VAL A 60 3.84 -25.77 -26.83
C VAL A 60 3.64 -25.82 -25.32
N LEU A 61 4.68 -25.45 -24.57
CA LEU A 61 4.53 -25.03 -23.17
C LEU A 61 3.70 -23.74 -23.21
N GLY A 62 2.44 -23.82 -22.82
CA GLY A 62 1.63 -22.64 -22.54
C GLY A 62 2.26 -21.87 -21.39
N LEU A 63 2.87 -20.71 -21.69
CA LEU A 63 3.24 -19.73 -20.68
C LEU A 63 1.97 -19.31 -19.94
N ALA A 64 1.81 -19.77 -18.71
CA ALA A 64 0.97 -19.07 -17.75
C ALA A 64 1.66 -17.73 -17.47
N ALA A 65 1.18 -16.65 -18.09
CA ALA A 65 1.56 -15.31 -17.68
C ALA A 65 1.10 -15.11 -16.24
N ALA A 66 2.04 -15.20 -15.29
CA ALA A 66 1.82 -14.75 -13.93
C ALA A 66 1.55 -13.25 -14.01
N LEU A 67 0.28 -12.85 -13.87
CA LEU A 67 -0.09 -11.47 -13.59
C LEU A 67 0.51 -11.13 -12.22
N ILE A 68 1.69 -10.50 -12.22
CA ILE A 68 2.17 -9.79 -11.05
C ILE A 68 1.19 -8.62 -10.88
N GLN A 69 0.21 -8.79 -9.99
CA GLN A 69 -0.57 -7.67 -9.48
C GLN A 69 0.39 -6.79 -8.68
N THR A 70 1.00 -5.84 -9.36
CA THR A 70 1.56 -4.67 -8.68
C THR A 70 0.35 -3.96 -8.09
N ALA A 71 0.17 -4.05 -6.77
CA ALA A 71 -0.79 -3.22 -6.08
C ALA A 71 -0.30 -1.77 -6.26
N ALA A 72 -0.85 -1.07 -7.26
CA ALA A 72 -0.65 0.36 -7.41
C ALA A 72 -1.12 1.05 -6.14
N ALA A 73 -0.46 2.14 -5.77
CA ALA A 73 -0.90 2.91 -4.63
C ALA A 73 -2.23 3.62 -4.99
N ASP A 74 -3.29 3.35 -4.24
CA ASP A 74 -4.57 4.02 -4.40
C ASP A 74 -4.55 5.38 -3.71
N THR A 75 -5.20 6.39 -4.28
CA THR A 75 -5.35 7.69 -3.62
C THR A 75 -6.57 7.68 -2.71
N VAL A 76 -6.43 8.13 -1.46
CA VAL A 76 -7.49 8.15 -0.46
C VAL A 76 -7.57 9.52 0.21
N HIS A 77 -8.71 10.19 0.11
CA HIS A 77 -9.00 11.38 0.90
C HIS A 77 -9.56 10.97 2.28
N ASP A 78 -8.85 11.31 3.35
CA ASP A 78 -9.26 11.06 4.72
C ASP A 78 -9.98 12.29 5.30
N SER A 79 -11.30 12.20 5.43
CA SER A 79 -12.13 13.31 5.91
C SER A 79 -11.85 13.72 7.36
N GLU A 80 -11.27 12.83 8.19
CA GLU A 80 -10.94 13.18 9.58
C GLU A 80 -9.74 14.13 9.63
N THR A 81 -8.69 13.79 8.90
CA THR A 81 -7.46 14.58 8.89
C THR A 81 -7.50 15.73 7.88
N GLY A 82 -8.33 15.59 6.83
CA GLY A 82 -8.37 16.47 5.66
C GLY A 82 -7.23 16.22 4.67
N LEU A 83 -6.40 15.20 4.90
CA LEU A 83 -5.26 14.84 4.05
C LEU A 83 -5.69 13.84 2.98
N THR A 84 -5.12 13.99 1.80
CA THR A 84 -5.11 13.00 0.73
C THR A 84 -3.84 12.17 0.81
N PHE A 85 -4.00 10.85 0.87
CA PHE A 85 -2.92 9.89 1.01
C PHE A 85 -2.76 9.05 -0.26
N SER A 86 -1.53 8.75 -0.63
CA SER A 86 -1.21 7.56 -1.41
C SER A 86 -1.26 6.35 -0.48
N SER A 87 -1.89 5.24 -0.87
CA SER A 87 -2.27 4.13 0.00
C SER A 87 -1.83 2.80 -0.60
N ALA A 88 -1.17 1.95 0.20
CA ALA A 88 -0.77 0.62 -0.21
C ALA A 88 -1.16 -0.42 0.83
N PHE A 89 -1.81 -1.50 0.40
CA PHE A 89 -2.15 -2.65 1.25
C PHE A 89 -1.10 -3.75 1.11
N GLN A 90 -0.53 -4.18 2.23
CA GLN A 90 0.59 -5.12 2.28
C GLN A 90 0.23 -6.37 3.08
N LEU A 91 0.24 -7.53 2.42
CA LEU A 91 -0.11 -8.81 3.04
C LEU A 91 1.00 -9.31 3.97
N TYR A 92 0.66 -9.64 5.22
CA TYR A 92 1.57 -10.29 6.16
C TYR A 92 1.20 -11.75 6.45
N LYS A 93 0.00 -12.19 6.03
CA LYS A 93 -0.46 -13.59 6.07
C LYS A 93 -1.27 -13.88 4.80
N SER A 94 -1.48 -15.17 4.51
CA SER A 94 -2.42 -15.60 3.47
C SER A 94 -3.86 -15.20 3.81
N GLY A 95 -4.78 -15.30 2.84
CA GLY A 95 -6.21 -15.08 3.10
C GLY A 95 -6.63 -13.61 3.23
N GLY A 96 -5.83 -12.67 2.72
CA GLY A 96 -6.22 -11.24 2.69
C GLY A 96 -5.89 -10.45 3.96
N HIS A 97 -5.07 -11.01 4.86
CA HIS A 97 -4.61 -10.34 6.06
C HIS A 97 -3.42 -9.41 5.74
N GLY A 98 -3.64 -8.11 5.85
CA GLY A 98 -2.64 -7.11 5.50
C GLY A 98 -2.68 -5.86 6.36
N ILE A 99 -1.62 -5.09 6.26
CA ILE A 99 -1.45 -3.78 6.88
C ILE A 99 -1.56 -2.73 5.77
N THR A 100 -2.32 -1.66 6.00
CA THR A 100 -2.37 -0.53 5.08
C THR A 100 -1.36 0.51 5.51
N PHE A 101 -0.50 0.93 4.58
CA PHE A 101 0.44 2.04 4.74
C PHE A 101 0.02 3.18 3.83
N ARG A 102 -0.05 4.38 4.39
CA ARG A 102 -0.46 5.60 3.71
C ARG A 102 0.55 6.70 3.93
N VAL A 103 0.83 7.46 2.87
CA VAL A 103 1.74 8.61 2.90
C VAL A 103 1.04 9.83 2.32
N ALA A 104 1.18 10.97 3.00
CA ALA A 104 0.81 12.29 2.53
C ALA A 104 2.05 13.21 2.62
N ILE A 105 2.27 14.03 1.60
CA ILE A 105 3.42 14.94 1.48
C ILE A 105 2.92 16.33 1.05
N PRO A 106 3.72 17.40 1.27
CA PRO A 106 3.38 18.70 0.74
C PRO A 106 3.44 18.72 -0.80
N ASP A 107 2.57 19.52 -1.42
CA ASP A 107 2.50 19.68 -2.87
C ASP A 107 3.69 20.43 -3.46
N ASP A 108 4.37 21.25 -2.65
CA ASP A 108 5.61 21.97 -3.01
C ASP A 108 6.89 21.14 -2.77
N ALA A 109 6.78 19.87 -2.37
CA ALA A 109 7.94 19.00 -2.18
C ALA A 109 8.82 18.90 -3.45
N GLN A 110 10.10 19.20 -3.28
CA GLN A 110 11.11 19.19 -4.33
C GLN A 110 11.96 17.91 -4.30
N SER A 111 12.40 17.46 -5.48
CA SER A 111 13.32 16.33 -5.57
C SER A 111 14.70 16.71 -5.01
N ASN A 112 15.38 15.73 -4.40
CA ASN A 112 16.71 15.90 -3.79
C ASN A 112 16.77 16.90 -2.62
N THR A 113 15.64 17.18 -1.98
CA THR A 113 15.56 17.97 -0.75
C THR A 113 14.83 17.20 0.33
N ALA A 114 15.04 17.57 1.60
CA ALA A 114 14.23 17.07 2.70
C ALA A 114 12.83 17.72 2.66
N TYR A 115 11.81 16.95 3.00
CA TYR A 115 10.44 17.44 3.22
C TYR A 115 9.73 16.62 4.29
N ASP A 116 8.79 17.24 5.00
CA ASP A 116 7.99 16.53 5.98
C ASP A 116 6.98 15.60 5.27
N ALA A 117 6.66 14.47 5.90
CA ALA A 117 5.64 13.54 5.41
C ALA A 117 4.72 13.14 6.56
N VAL A 118 3.45 12.88 6.28
CA VAL A 118 2.54 12.21 7.23
C VAL A 118 2.43 10.75 6.84
N VAL A 119 2.57 9.88 7.83
CA VAL A 119 2.32 8.45 7.70
C VAL A 119 1.05 8.08 8.45
N GLN A 120 0.20 7.28 7.80
CA GLN A 120 -0.94 6.64 8.44
C GLN A 120 -0.83 5.13 8.25
N VAL A 121 -0.95 4.37 9.34
CA VAL A 121 -0.89 2.91 9.30
C VAL A 121 -2.18 2.36 9.90
N ILE A 122 -2.81 1.43 9.19
CA ILE A 122 -3.96 0.66 9.67
C ILE A 122 -3.54 -0.79 9.75
N ALA A 123 -3.49 -1.34 10.96
CA ALA A 123 -3.03 -2.69 11.23
C ALA A 123 -4.11 -3.47 11.99
N PRO A 124 -4.33 -4.76 11.64
CA PRO A 124 -5.18 -5.64 12.42
C PRO A 124 -4.66 -5.81 13.86
N ASN A 125 -5.56 -6.14 14.80
CA ASN A 125 -5.22 -6.29 16.21
C ASN A 125 -4.31 -7.49 16.52
N ASP A 126 -4.17 -8.44 15.60
CA ASP A 126 -3.22 -9.56 15.72
C ASP A 126 -1.78 -9.18 15.33
N VAL A 127 -1.56 -7.95 14.85
CA VAL A 127 -0.23 -7.39 14.60
C VAL A 127 0.39 -6.96 15.91
N GLY A 128 1.39 -7.72 16.37
CA GLY A 128 2.19 -7.42 17.54
C GLY A 128 3.02 -6.15 17.35
N TRP A 129 3.71 -6.03 16.22
CA TRP A 129 4.29 -4.78 15.73
C TRP A 129 4.38 -4.75 14.19
N ALA A 130 4.30 -3.54 13.64
CA ALA A 130 4.46 -3.23 12.22
C ALA A 130 5.68 -2.31 12.02
N GLY A 131 6.56 -2.69 11.11
CA GLY A 131 7.72 -1.91 10.68
C GLY A 131 7.50 -1.29 9.30
N LEU A 132 8.02 -0.08 9.08
CA LEU A 132 8.14 0.57 7.78
C LEU A 132 9.58 1.05 7.61
N ALA A 133 10.22 0.67 6.51
CA ALA A 133 11.53 1.17 6.10
C ALA A 133 11.35 2.19 4.98
N TRP A 134 11.72 3.45 5.24
CA TRP A 134 11.49 4.54 4.31
C TRP A 134 12.33 4.46 3.03
N GLY A 135 13.49 3.79 3.05
CA GLY A 135 14.30 3.52 1.85
C GLY A 135 14.13 2.12 1.25
N GLY A 136 13.23 1.31 1.81
CA GLY A 136 12.97 -0.04 1.32
C GLY A 136 13.99 -1.10 1.73
N SER A 137 14.93 -0.78 2.63
CA SER A 137 15.91 -1.69 3.22
C SER A 137 15.88 -1.61 4.75
N MET A 138 16.08 -2.73 5.44
CA MET A 138 16.22 -2.72 6.91
C MET A 138 17.54 -2.03 7.31
N PRO A 139 18.70 -2.42 6.76
CA PRO A 139 19.92 -1.67 7.01
C PRO A 139 19.91 -0.31 6.31
N LYS A 140 20.46 0.68 7.03
CA LYS A 140 20.87 2.00 6.51
C LYS A 140 19.75 2.91 6.00
N ASP A 141 18.52 2.67 6.47
CA ASP A 141 17.37 3.51 6.23
C ASP A 141 16.66 3.88 7.55
N PRO A 142 15.94 5.00 7.61
CA PRO A 142 15.04 5.31 8.72
C PRO A 142 13.95 4.25 8.82
N LEU A 143 13.79 3.67 10.00
CA LEU A 143 12.79 2.67 10.30
C LEU A 143 11.75 3.25 11.25
N LEU A 144 10.47 3.12 10.90
CA LEU A 144 9.37 3.24 11.85
C LEU A 144 9.05 1.86 12.38
N ILE A 145 9.12 1.67 13.69
CA ILE A 145 8.51 0.51 14.36
C ILE A 145 7.30 1.01 15.14
N SER A 146 6.15 0.37 14.95
CA SER A 146 4.88 0.78 15.55
C SER A 146 4.09 -0.39 16.10
N TRP A 147 3.40 -0.18 17.22
CA TRP A 147 2.49 -1.16 17.79
C TRP A 147 1.40 -0.48 18.61
N GLN A 148 0.28 -1.18 18.83
CA GLN A 148 -0.76 -0.69 19.72
C GLN A 148 -0.31 -0.84 21.18
N GLY A 149 0.01 0.23 21.89
CA GLY A 149 0.29 0.19 23.33
C GLY A 149 -0.99 0.17 24.20
N PRO A 150 -0.85 0.13 25.54
CA PRO A 150 -1.99 0.17 26.47
C PRO A 150 -2.73 1.51 26.48
N SER A 151 -2.02 2.62 26.21
CA SER A 151 -2.56 3.98 26.19
C SER A 151 -2.75 4.56 24.78
N GLY A 152 -2.51 3.77 23.74
CA GLY A 152 -2.53 4.19 22.35
C GLY A 152 -1.34 3.66 21.56
N PRO A 153 -1.26 3.95 20.24
CA PRO A 153 -0.15 3.56 19.40
C PRO A 153 1.19 4.10 19.92
N VAL A 154 2.21 3.26 19.91
CA VAL A 154 3.60 3.62 20.20
C VAL A 154 4.37 3.62 18.88
N LEU A 155 5.09 4.70 18.61
CA LEU A 155 5.93 4.87 17.43
C LEU A 155 7.38 5.00 17.88
N SER A 156 8.26 4.25 17.24
CA SER A 156 9.69 4.20 17.53
C SER A 156 10.48 4.44 16.24
N SER A 157 11.30 5.48 16.26
CA SER A 157 12.25 5.78 15.19
C SER A 157 13.52 4.97 15.41
N ARG A 158 13.88 4.11 14.45
CA ARG A 158 15.02 3.20 14.55
C ARG A 158 15.92 3.20 13.33
N TRP A 159 17.11 2.66 13.54
CA TRP A 159 18.14 2.47 12.52
C TRP A 159 18.86 1.14 12.76
N ALA A 160 19.24 0.48 11.68
CA ALA A 160 20.09 -0.71 11.74
C ALA A 160 21.29 -0.52 10.79
N SER A 161 22.50 -0.77 11.28
CA SER A 161 23.71 -0.75 10.44
C SER A 161 23.85 -2.01 9.56
N GLY A 162 23.13 -3.07 9.91
CA GLY A 162 23.09 -4.37 9.24
C GLY A 162 21.84 -5.16 9.66
N HIS A 163 21.83 -6.47 9.42
CA HIS A 163 20.74 -7.36 9.86
C HIS A 163 20.87 -7.72 11.34
N VAL A 164 20.81 -6.69 12.18
CA VAL A 164 20.88 -6.76 13.64
C VAL A 164 19.71 -6.00 14.24
N ALA A 165 19.42 -6.20 15.51
CA ALA A 165 18.33 -5.50 16.20
C ALA A 165 18.48 -3.97 16.01
N PRO A 166 17.47 -3.29 15.42
CA PRO A 166 17.54 -1.85 15.24
C PRO A 166 17.53 -1.10 16.58
N THR A 167 18.35 -0.06 16.67
CA THR A 167 18.45 0.84 17.82
C THR A 167 17.75 2.16 17.53
N SER A 168 17.50 2.97 18.57
CA SER A 168 16.85 4.28 18.43
C SER A 168 17.61 5.18 17.45
N TYR A 169 16.87 5.95 16.65
CA TYR A 169 17.38 6.83 15.62
C TYR A 169 16.81 8.24 15.78
N THR A 170 17.69 9.23 15.88
CA THR A 170 17.32 10.62 16.13
C THR A 170 17.17 11.45 14.84
N GLY A 171 17.63 10.93 13.70
CA GLY A 171 17.53 11.61 12.41
C GLY A 171 16.11 11.65 11.84
N ALA A 172 15.19 10.82 12.37
CA ALA A 172 13.78 10.89 12.07
C ALA A 172 12.94 10.98 13.36
N GLN A 173 11.90 11.79 13.36
CA GLN A 173 11.05 12.04 14.52
C GLN A 173 9.57 11.98 14.14
N TYR A 174 8.79 11.29 14.96
CA TYR A 174 7.35 11.11 14.76
C TYR A 174 6.55 11.92 15.77
N THR A 175 5.60 12.72 15.28
CA THR A 175 4.59 13.40 16.12
C THR A 175 3.23 12.77 15.86
N LEU A 176 2.72 12.03 16.84
CA LEU A 176 1.43 11.37 16.76
C LEU A 176 0.29 12.40 16.81
N PHE A 177 -0.64 12.33 15.86
CA PHE A 177 -1.86 13.14 15.89
C PHE A 177 -2.96 12.42 16.66
N ARG A 178 -3.80 13.18 17.38
CA ARG A 178 -5.05 12.63 17.95
C ARG A 178 -6.04 12.32 16.84
N THR A 179 -6.22 13.27 15.92
CA THR A 179 -7.08 13.13 14.75
C THR A 179 -6.54 12.06 13.80
N GLY A 180 -7.40 11.16 13.32
CA GLY A 180 -6.98 10.04 12.47
C GLY A 180 -6.23 8.93 13.23
N THR A 181 -6.18 8.97 14.57
CA THR A 181 -5.66 7.89 15.42
C THR A 181 -6.80 7.27 16.21
N LYS A 182 -7.03 5.97 16.02
CA LYS A 182 -8.20 5.26 16.55
C LYS A 182 -7.96 3.76 16.64
N SER A 183 -8.73 3.07 17.45
CA SER A 183 -8.74 1.61 17.49
C SER A 183 -10.16 1.09 17.68
N ASN A 184 -10.39 -0.15 17.26
CA ASN A 184 -11.65 -0.85 17.46
C ASN A 184 -11.37 -2.36 17.68
N GLY A 185 -12.42 -3.18 17.70
CA GLY A 185 -12.29 -4.62 17.94
C GLY A 185 -11.48 -5.40 16.91
N THR A 186 -11.18 -4.80 15.75
CA THR A 186 -10.50 -5.48 14.63
C THR A 186 -9.16 -4.86 14.25
N HIS A 187 -9.03 -3.53 14.36
CA HIS A 187 -7.85 -2.80 13.89
C HIS A 187 -7.47 -1.66 14.84
N TRP A 188 -6.21 -1.30 14.78
CA TRP A 188 -5.69 -0.03 15.27
C TRP A 188 -5.13 0.78 14.10
N GLN A 189 -5.27 2.10 14.22
CA GLN A 189 -4.81 3.07 13.25
C GLN A 189 -4.10 4.20 13.99
N PHE A 190 -2.99 4.66 13.43
CA PHE A 190 -2.40 5.94 13.82
C PHE A 190 -2.15 6.81 12.60
N THR A 191 -2.11 8.12 12.85
CA THR A 191 -1.61 9.12 11.90
C THR A 191 -0.55 9.95 12.59
N ALA A 192 0.60 10.14 11.95
CA ALA A 192 1.71 10.89 12.54
C ALA A 192 2.48 11.69 11.48
N LEU A 193 2.89 12.89 11.85
CA LEU A 193 3.94 13.61 11.13
C LEU A 193 5.26 12.87 11.31
N CYS A 194 6.01 12.66 10.23
CA CYS A 194 7.43 12.37 10.29
C CYS A 194 8.26 13.52 9.72
N LYS A 195 9.20 14.00 10.54
CA LYS A 195 10.30 14.86 10.12
C LYS A 195 11.57 14.02 9.96
N GLY A 196 12.33 14.24 8.89
CA GLY A 196 13.60 13.53 8.64
C GLY A 196 13.45 12.11 8.06
N CYS A 197 12.25 11.70 7.66
CA CYS A 197 12.02 10.39 7.03
C CYS A 197 12.32 10.35 5.53
N THR A 198 12.29 11.50 4.86
CA THR A 198 12.35 11.60 3.38
C THR A 198 13.73 11.95 2.86
N ALA A 199 14.65 12.31 3.76
CA ALA A 199 16.05 12.55 3.47
C ALA A 199 16.92 12.13 4.66
N TRP A 200 17.95 11.34 4.42
CA TRP A 200 18.86 10.85 5.45
C TRP A 200 20.24 10.57 4.87
N ASP A 201 21.26 10.55 5.74
CA ASP A 201 22.58 10.05 5.36
C ASP A 201 22.64 8.52 5.54
N SER A 202 23.18 7.82 4.56
CA SER A 202 23.21 6.35 4.58
C SER A 202 24.18 5.72 5.60
N SER A 203 24.95 6.51 6.36
CA SER A 203 25.71 6.01 7.51
C SER A 203 24.94 6.10 8.82
N GLY A 204 23.89 6.93 8.89
CA GLY A 204 23.13 7.25 10.10
C GLY A 204 23.88 8.17 11.07
N SER A 205 25.00 8.75 10.63
CA SER A 205 25.95 9.51 11.46
C SER A 205 26.35 10.86 10.87
N GLY A 206 25.70 11.28 9.79
CA GLY A 206 25.98 12.52 9.07
C GLY A 206 27.22 12.49 8.16
N SER A 207 27.84 11.32 7.95
CA SER A 207 29.06 11.18 7.15
C SER A 207 28.87 10.36 5.88
N GLY A 208 27.70 9.75 5.69
CA GLY A 208 27.36 8.97 4.52
C GLY A 208 26.81 9.81 3.36
N PRO A 209 26.72 9.24 2.15
CA PRO A 209 25.96 9.84 1.06
C PRO A 209 24.50 10.06 1.46
N MET A 210 23.96 11.23 1.09
CA MET A 210 22.55 11.53 1.28
C MET A 210 21.67 10.68 0.37
N ARG A 211 20.50 10.34 0.90
CA ARG A 211 19.38 9.67 0.25
C ARG A 211 18.17 10.57 0.32
N TYR A 212 17.36 10.55 -0.73
CA TYR A 212 16.15 11.36 -0.84
C TYR A 212 15.04 10.52 -1.46
N LEU A 213 13.82 10.66 -0.94
CA LEU A 213 12.63 10.13 -1.58
C LEU A 213 12.16 11.07 -2.68
N ASN A 214 11.75 10.51 -3.82
CA ASN A 214 11.23 11.23 -4.96
C ASN A 214 9.77 11.65 -4.69
N PRO A 215 9.45 12.94 -4.47
CA PRO A 215 8.07 13.36 -4.25
C PRO A 215 7.23 13.35 -5.54
N ALA A 216 7.85 13.26 -6.71
CA ALA A 216 7.19 13.33 -8.01
C ALA A 216 7.00 11.95 -8.67
N GLY A 217 7.14 10.86 -7.91
CA GLY A 217 6.91 9.54 -8.44
C GLY A 217 7.13 8.42 -7.43
N SER A 218 7.53 7.28 -7.96
CA SER A 218 7.66 6.06 -7.19
C SER A 218 8.88 6.02 -6.27
N ASN A 219 8.67 5.53 -5.06
CA ASN A 219 9.69 5.18 -4.07
C ASN A 219 9.56 3.72 -3.66
N ARG A 220 10.68 3.01 -3.51
CA ARG A 220 10.66 1.66 -2.96
C ARG A 220 10.61 1.74 -1.44
N LEU A 221 9.52 1.25 -0.86
CA LEU A 221 9.35 1.10 0.58
C LEU A 221 9.36 -0.39 0.94
N ALA A 222 9.57 -0.69 2.21
CA ALA A 222 9.45 -2.04 2.74
C ALA A 222 8.74 -2.03 4.08
N PHE A 223 8.10 -3.15 4.41
CA PHE A 223 7.45 -3.33 5.70
C PHE A 223 7.94 -4.62 6.34
N ALA A 224 7.76 -4.69 7.64
CA ALA A 224 8.00 -5.86 8.44
C ALA A 224 6.83 -6.08 9.41
N TYR A 225 6.57 -7.34 9.76
CA TYR A 225 5.50 -7.73 10.66
C TYR A 225 5.99 -8.78 11.67
N SER A 226 5.53 -8.68 12.91
CA SER A 226 5.61 -9.75 13.91
C SER A 226 4.31 -9.85 14.71
N PRO A 227 3.86 -11.07 15.08
CA PRO A 227 2.77 -11.23 16.05
C PRO A 227 3.21 -10.92 17.48
N THR A 228 4.52 -10.91 17.75
CA THR A 228 5.04 -10.75 19.11
C THR A 228 5.09 -9.26 19.47
N LYS A 229 4.16 -8.83 20.32
CA LYS A 229 4.08 -7.44 20.78
C LYS A 229 5.29 -7.05 21.65
N PRO A 230 5.94 -5.90 21.41
CA PRO A 230 6.99 -5.39 22.29
C PRO A 230 6.42 -5.00 23.66
N SER A 231 7.21 -5.17 24.72
CA SER A 231 6.86 -4.72 26.07
C SER A 231 7.59 -3.41 26.41
N GLY A 232 6.84 -2.40 26.85
CA GLY A 232 7.42 -1.14 27.34
C GLY A 232 7.25 0.04 26.40
N SER A 233 8.25 0.93 26.41
CA SER A 233 8.27 2.22 25.71
C SER A 233 8.76 2.10 24.26
N ALA A 234 8.88 3.23 23.55
CA ALA A 234 9.39 3.29 22.18
C ALA A 234 10.77 2.62 22.01
N ASP A 235 11.60 2.53 23.04
CA ASP A 235 12.94 1.94 22.98
C ASP A 235 12.98 0.44 23.34
N ALA A 236 11.82 -0.19 23.53
CA ALA A 236 11.71 -1.60 23.89
C ALA A 236 12.47 -2.54 22.93
N ASN A 237 12.94 -3.67 23.44
CA ASN A 237 13.41 -4.74 22.55
C ASN A 237 12.23 -5.27 21.72
N ILE A 238 12.50 -5.59 20.45
CA ILE A 238 11.52 -6.14 19.52
C ILE A 238 11.95 -7.54 19.10
N ALA A 239 10.99 -8.45 18.95
CA ALA A 239 11.26 -9.74 18.32
C ALA A 239 11.60 -9.55 16.83
N VAL A 240 12.31 -10.50 16.22
CA VAL A 240 12.51 -10.50 14.76
C VAL A 240 11.16 -10.59 14.04
N HIS A 241 11.05 -9.95 12.88
CA HIS A 241 9.85 -10.07 12.05
C HIS A 241 9.74 -11.46 11.44
N GLU A 242 8.51 -11.95 11.32
CA GLU A 242 8.21 -13.20 10.61
C GLU A 242 8.08 -12.98 9.10
N VAL A 243 7.52 -11.83 8.71
CA VAL A 243 7.29 -11.47 7.31
C VAL A 243 7.83 -10.07 7.05
N HIS A 244 8.44 -9.91 5.89
CA HIS A 244 8.78 -8.62 5.32
C HIS A 244 8.52 -8.66 3.82
N ALA A 245 8.15 -7.52 3.23
CA ALA A 245 8.09 -7.36 1.79
C ALA A 245 8.35 -5.91 1.40
N TYR A 246 8.40 -5.68 0.10
CA TYR A 246 8.68 -4.38 -0.50
C TYR A 246 7.62 -4.06 -1.54
N TRP A 247 7.35 -2.77 -1.69
CA TRP A 247 6.46 -2.28 -2.73
C TRP A 247 6.98 -0.97 -3.31
N SER A 248 6.39 -0.61 -4.43
CA SER A 248 6.57 0.65 -5.12
C SER A 248 5.44 1.58 -4.67
N HIS A 249 5.76 2.65 -3.94
CA HIS A 249 4.79 3.63 -3.44
C HIS A 249 4.89 4.92 -4.23
N ASP A 250 3.82 5.34 -4.89
CA ASP A 250 3.82 6.56 -5.70
C ASP A 250 3.52 7.79 -4.83
N PHE A 251 4.53 8.63 -4.61
CA PHE A 251 4.39 9.86 -3.83
C PHE A 251 3.78 11.01 -4.67
N ALA A 252 3.73 10.88 -6.00
CA ALA A 252 3.03 11.88 -6.82
C ALA A 252 1.53 11.98 -6.47
N GLN A 253 0.93 10.86 -6.03
CA GLN A 253 -0.46 10.79 -5.56
C GLN A 253 -0.67 11.24 -4.11
N ALA A 254 0.41 11.52 -3.38
CA ALA A 254 0.39 11.86 -1.96
C ALA A 254 0.39 13.37 -1.69
N ARG A 255 0.32 14.21 -2.73
CA ARG A 255 0.49 15.67 -2.62
C ARG A 255 -0.73 16.36 -2.03
N ASN A 256 -0.49 17.29 -1.12
CA ASN A 256 -1.51 18.05 -0.43
C ASN A 256 -1.20 19.55 -0.48
N ALA A 257 -2.14 20.33 -1.02
CA ALA A 257 -2.12 21.77 -0.86
C ALA A 257 -2.30 22.16 0.61
N ASP A 258 -1.76 23.31 1.02
CA ASP A 258 -1.84 23.83 2.39
C ASP A 258 -1.36 22.84 3.46
N PHE A 259 -0.44 21.93 3.09
CA PHE A 259 0.03 20.86 3.96
C PHE A 259 0.51 21.41 5.31
N ALA A 260 1.36 22.44 5.31
CA ALA A 260 1.89 23.03 6.54
C ALA A 260 0.78 23.55 7.48
N ALA A 261 -0.23 24.25 6.95
CA ALA A 261 -1.37 24.73 7.73
C ALA A 261 -2.21 23.56 8.28
N THR A 262 -2.40 22.53 7.46
CA THR A 262 -3.07 21.29 7.87
C THR A 262 -2.34 20.59 9.01
N ILE A 263 -1.00 20.48 8.94
CA ILE A 263 -0.19 19.88 10.02
C ILE A 263 -0.31 20.70 11.30
N GLN A 264 -0.24 22.03 11.23
CA GLN A 264 -0.38 22.88 12.41
C GLN A 264 -1.72 22.65 13.12
N ARG A 265 -2.82 22.54 12.37
CA ARG A 265 -4.14 22.20 12.92
C ARG A 265 -4.16 20.83 13.57
N LEU A 266 -3.54 19.82 12.95
CA LEU A 266 -3.54 18.44 13.45
C LEU A 266 -2.67 18.25 14.71
N VAL A 267 -1.59 19.01 14.84
CA VAL A 267 -0.73 19.01 16.03
C VAL A 267 -1.41 19.73 17.21
N GLY A 268 -2.22 20.76 16.93
CA GLY A 268 -2.93 21.53 17.96
C GLY A 268 -4.26 20.94 18.44
N ALA A 269 -4.74 19.86 17.82
CA ALA A 269 -6.01 19.19 18.11
C ALA A 269 -5.86 18.03 19.10
#